data_AF-A0A7S1IXI3-F1
#
_entry.id   AF-A0A7S1IXI3-F1
#
_cell.length_a   1.000
_cell.length_b   1.000
_cell.length_c   1.000
_cell.angle_alpha   90.00
_cell.angle_beta   90.00
_cell.angle_gamma   90.00
#
_symmetry.space_group_name_H-M   'P 1'
#
loop_
_entity.id
_entity.type
_entity.pdbx_description
1 polymer ?
#
loop_
_entity_poly.entity_id
_entity_poly.type
_entity_poly.pdbx_seq_one_letter_code
_entity_poly.pdbx_strand_id
1 'polypeptide(L)'
;EEPEVVSELLDIEQTPKKPQYPLASEAGLCLWACEFTGLQWTSTAEAQRLLVARLLEMYEEQLIKEGMLRAMQTYVCDKMLFSQLHVDRQTTCKNLCWGSFKDTPSKRKHVKLLDRDTENSFEERVENLSVNKRMKREGNLQKGGEPVSEQADEAGGQPAEGWRTCQ
;
A
#
# COMPACT_ATOMS: atom_id res chain seq x y z
N GLU A 1 -8.05 3.59 21.86
CA GLU A 1 -9.07 2.59 21.48
C GLU A 1 -9.25 1.64 22.65
N GLU A 2 -10.46 1.12 22.83
CA GLU A 2 -10.72 0.01 23.76
C GLU A 2 -10.26 -1.31 23.11
N PRO A 3 -9.81 -2.32 23.87
CA PRO A 3 -9.32 -3.58 23.30
C PRO A 3 -10.41 -4.37 22.54
N GLU A 4 -11.68 -4.18 22.88
CA GLU A 4 -12.83 -4.83 22.25
C GLU A 4 -13.11 -4.32 20.83
N VAL A 5 -12.58 -3.15 20.46
CA VAL A 5 -12.85 -2.48 19.17
C VAL A 5 -12.63 -3.40 17.95
N VAL A 6 -11.64 -4.30 18.02
CA VAL A 6 -11.33 -5.20 16.90
C VAL A 6 -12.44 -6.24 16.74
N SER A 7 -13.00 -6.73 17.85
CA SER A 7 -14.09 -7.70 17.81
C SER A 7 -15.36 -7.06 17.25
N GLU A 8 -15.64 -5.81 17.63
CA GLU A 8 -16.77 -5.03 17.10
C GLU A 8 -16.62 -4.77 15.59
N LEU A 9 -15.40 -4.42 15.13
CA LEU A 9 -15.12 -4.21 13.70
C LEU A 9 -15.14 -5.48 12.84
N LEU A 10 -14.96 -6.66 13.46
CA LEU A 10 -15.07 -7.95 12.78
C LEU A 10 -16.52 -8.46 12.74
N ASP A 11 -17.44 -7.83 13.48
CA ASP A 11 -18.86 -8.12 13.43
C ASP A 11 -19.51 -7.38 12.26
N ILE A 12 -19.85 -8.17 11.23
CA ILE A 12 -20.43 -7.69 9.96
C ILE A 12 -21.85 -7.15 10.17
N GLU A 13 -22.59 -7.65 11.16
CA GLU A 13 -23.95 -7.20 11.45
C GLU A 13 -23.94 -5.81 12.12
N GLN A 14 -22.98 -5.59 13.02
CA GLN A 14 -22.83 -4.30 13.71
C GLN A 14 -22.09 -3.25 12.88
N THR A 15 -21.08 -3.66 12.11
CA THR A 15 -20.23 -2.77 11.30
C THR A 15 -20.17 -3.22 9.84
N PRO A 16 -21.26 -3.02 9.06
CA PRO A 16 -21.35 -3.53 7.70
C PRO A 16 -20.42 -2.81 6.70
N LYS A 17 -19.90 -1.64 7.08
CA LYS A 17 -19.01 -0.83 6.24
C LYS A 17 -17.70 -0.57 6.96
N LYS A 18 -16.60 -0.75 6.23
CA LYS A 18 -15.24 -0.55 6.72
C LYS A 18 -14.98 0.94 7.02
N PRO A 19 -14.53 1.30 8.23
CA PRO A 19 -14.06 2.65 8.53
C PRO A 19 -12.84 3.03 7.69
N GLN A 20 -12.68 4.31 7.35
CA GLN A 20 -11.55 4.78 6.56
C GLN A 20 -10.27 4.89 7.39
N TYR A 21 -9.20 4.28 6.91
CA TYR A 21 -7.85 4.45 7.44
C TYR A 21 -6.80 4.22 6.34
N PRO A 22 -5.69 4.98 6.37
CA PRO A 22 -4.64 4.79 5.39
C PRO A 22 -3.98 3.42 5.55
N LEU A 23 -3.54 2.85 4.43
CA LEU A 23 -2.73 1.63 4.44
C LEU A 23 -1.41 1.88 5.17
N ALA A 24 -0.93 0.84 5.85
CA ALA A 24 0.39 0.87 6.46
C ALA A 24 1.49 1.02 5.39
N SER A 25 2.62 1.60 5.78
CA SER A 25 3.77 1.73 4.87
C SER A 25 4.34 0.35 4.49
N GLU A 26 4.62 0.18 3.19
CA GLU A 26 5.26 -1.03 2.66
C GLU A 26 6.72 -1.18 3.13
N ALA A 27 7.36 -0.11 3.62
CA ALA A 27 8.77 -0.09 3.98
C ALA A 27 9.16 -1.11 5.07
N GLY A 28 8.21 -1.46 5.95
CA GLY A 28 8.42 -2.46 7.01
C GLY A 28 7.90 -3.86 6.66
N LEU A 29 7.27 -4.05 5.49
CA LEU A 29 6.70 -5.33 5.11
C LEU A 29 7.79 -6.22 4.51
N CYS A 30 8.13 -7.32 5.19
CA CYS A 30 9.13 -8.28 4.74
C CYS A 30 8.57 -9.71 4.82
N LEU A 31 8.52 -10.41 3.69
CA LEU A 31 8.18 -11.83 3.65
C LEU A 31 9.39 -12.63 4.16
N TRP A 32 9.35 -13.01 5.44
CA TRP A 32 10.46 -13.69 6.10
C TRP A 32 10.52 -15.19 5.79
N ALA A 33 9.38 -15.88 5.87
CA ALA A 33 9.30 -17.33 5.70
C ALA A 33 7.95 -17.73 5.11
N CYS A 34 7.96 -18.81 4.32
CA CYS A 34 6.77 -19.46 3.78
C CYS A 34 6.79 -20.94 4.18
N GLU A 35 5.67 -21.43 4.70
CA GLU A 35 5.50 -22.84 5.03
C GLU A 35 4.62 -23.53 3.99
N PHE A 36 5.00 -24.76 3.62
CA PHE A 36 4.27 -25.57 2.65
C PHE A 36 4.01 -26.96 3.25
N THR A 37 2.77 -27.41 3.17
CA THR A 37 2.37 -28.72 3.71
C THR A 37 3.02 -29.84 2.91
N GLY A 38 3.66 -30.78 3.61
CA GLY A 38 4.29 -31.96 2.99
C GLY A 38 5.68 -31.71 2.37
N LEU A 39 6.23 -30.50 2.52
CA LEU A 39 7.58 -30.17 2.07
C LEU A 39 8.53 -30.07 3.26
N GLN A 40 9.69 -30.75 3.17
CA GLN A 40 10.77 -30.63 4.14
C GLN A 40 11.93 -29.88 3.49
N TRP A 41 12.15 -28.64 3.91
CA TRP A 41 13.27 -27.83 3.43
C TRP A 41 14.58 -28.37 4.00
N THR A 42 15.48 -28.84 3.14
CA THR A 42 16.84 -29.21 3.53
C THR A 42 17.82 -28.14 3.06
N SER A 43 18.77 -27.77 3.91
CA SER A 43 19.84 -26.82 3.57
C SER A 43 21.18 -27.39 4.01
N THR A 44 22.21 -27.24 3.16
CA THR A 44 23.57 -27.62 3.50
C THR A 44 24.25 -26.53 4.34
N ALA A 45 25.28 -26.90 5.10
CA ALA A 45 26.04 -25.93 5.89
C ALA A 45 26.70 -24.86 5.00
N GLU A 46 27.13 -25.24 3.80
CA GLU A 46 27.71 -24.35 2.80
C GLU A 46 26.69 -23.34 2.28
N ALA A 47 25.47 -23.79 1.98
CA ALA A 47 24.38 -22.91 1.55
C ALA A 47 24.01 -21.89 2.63
N GLN A 48 23.95 -22.33 3.89
CA GLN A 48 23.70 -21.44 5.03
C GLN A 48 24.82 -20.40 5.20
N ARG A 49 26.09 -20.82 5.10
CA ARG A 49 27.23 -19.89 5.17
C ARG A 49 27.19 -18.85 4.06
N LEU A 50 26.87 -19.26 2.83
CA LEU A 50 26.79 -18.35 1.70
C LEU A 50 25.62 -17.36 1.86
N LEU A 51 24.48 -17.82 2.36
CA LEU A 51 23.34 -16.96 2.68
C LEU A 51 23.72 -15.92 3.74
N VAL A 52 24.35 -16.33 4.84
CA VAL A 52 24.79 -15.41 5.89
C VAL A 52 25.79 -14.40 5.35
N ALA A 53 26.78 -14.84 4.58
CA ALA A 53 27.75 -13.95 3.95
C ALA A 53 27.07 -12.91 3.06
N ARG A 54 26.08 -13.33 2.25
CA ARG A 54 25.33 -12.42 1.37
C ARG A 54 24.48 -11.42 2.15
N LEU A 55 23.81 -11.86 3.22
CA LEU A 55 23.03 -10.97 4.08
C LEU A 55 23.91 -9.92 4.77
N LEU A 56 25.11 -10.31 5.21
CA LEU A 56 26.08 -9.39 5.80
C LEU A 56 26.60 -8.37 4.78
N GLU A 57 26.94 -8.80 3.57
CA GLU A 57 27.34 -7.89 2.48
C GLU A 57 26.24 -6.86 2.19
N MET A 58 24.98 -7.32 2.05
CA MET A 58 23.85 -6.42 1.85
C MET A 58 23.66 -5.45 3.02
N TYR A 59 23.85 -5.91 4.26
CA TYR A 59 23.76 -5.09 5.46
C TYR A 59 24.83 -3.99 5.48
N GLU A 60 26.08 -4.33 5.17
CA GLU A 60 27.20 -3.39 5.12
C GLU A 60 26.96 -2.31 4.06
N GLU A 61 26.47 -2.67 2.87
CA GLU A 61 26.10 -1.70 1.84
C GLU A 61 25.03 -0.71 2.33
N GLN A 62 24.01 -1.21 3.03
CA GLN A 62 22.95 -0.34 3.57
C GLN A 62 23.48 0.58 4.66
N LEU A 63 24.40 0.11 5.52
CA LEU A 63 25.04 0.95 6.53
C LEU A 63 25.85 2.08 5.90
N ILE A 64 26.59 1.82 4.82
CA ILE A 64 27.35 2.88 4.12
C ILE A 64 26.39 3.93 3.56
N LYS A 65 25.31 3.50 2.88
CA LYS A 65 24.29 4.40 2.32
C LYS A 65 23.62 5.22 3.41
N GLU A 66 23.28 4.61 4.54
CA GLU A 66 22.70 5.26 5.71
C GLU A 66 23.65 6.32 6.29
N GLY A 67 24.92 5.99 6.47
CA GLY A 67 25.93 6.91 6.99
C GLY A 67 26.14 8.12 6.07
N MET A 68 26.21 7.89 4.75
CA MET A 68 26.29 8.97 3.76
C MET A 68 25.07 9.90 3.84
N LEU A 69 23.87 9.33 3.86
CA LEU A 69 22.62 10.09 3.93
C LEU A 69 22.53 10.89 5.23
N ARG A 70 22.95 10.29 6.36
CA ARG A 70 23.00 10.96 7.66
C ARG A 70 23.98 12.13 7.66
N ALA A 71 25.18 11.96 7.10
CA ALA A 71 26.15 13.03 7.01
C ALA A 71 25.64 14.20 6.15
N MET A 72 25.01 13.91 5.01
CA MET A 72 24.36 14.92 4.17
C MET A 72 23.24 15.65 4.92
N GLN A 73 22.41 14.90 5.66
CA GLN A 73 21.34 15.47 6.48
C GLN A 73 21.91 16.44 7.53
N THR A 74 22.91 16.02 8.30
CA THR A 74 23.57 16.87 9.29
C THR A 74 24.16 18.12 8.66
N TYR A 75 24.85 18.00 7.52
CA TYR A 75 25.40 19.16 6.81
C TYR A 75 24.33 20.18 6.43
N VAL A 76 23.20 19.73 5.87
CA VAL A 76 22.09 20.61 5.51
C VAL A 76 21.48 21.26 6.75
N CYS A 77 21.23 20.50 7.82
CA CYS A 77 20.66 21.03 9.07
C CYS A 77 21.58 22.07 9.74
N ASP A 78 22.89 21.82 9.79
CA ASP A 78 23.84 22.65 10.52
C ASP A 78 24.36 23.85 9.71
N LYS A 79 24.58 23.70 8.39
CA LYS A 79 25.27 24.70 7.55
C LYS A 79 24.35 25.52 6.66
N MET A 80 23.19 25.02 6.25
CA MET A 80 22.26 25.74 5.37
C MET A 80 21.28 26.66 6.11
N LEU A 81 21.58 27.01 7.37
CA LEU A 81 20.82 27.96 8.19
C LEU A 81 19.29 27.79 8.10
N PHE A 82 18.83 26.58 8.41
CA PHE A 82 17.41 26.19 8.43
C PHE A 82 16.62 26.83 9.60
N SER A 83 16.92 28.07 9.99
CA SER A 83 16.20 28.74 11.11
C SER A 83 14.72 29.02 10.79
N GLN A 84 14.31 28.95 9.51
CA GLN A 84 12.93 29.20 9.07
C GLN A 84 12.12 27.94 8.74
N LEU A 85 12.75 26.77 8.70
CA LEU A 85 12.07 25.50 8.40
C LEU A 85 12.28 24.61 9.62
N HIS A 86 11.34 24.69 10.57
CA HIS A 86 11.24 23.78 11.73
C HIS A 86 10.95 22.35 11.26
N VAL A 87 11.94 21.72 10.63
CA VAL A 87 11.96 20.31 10.23
C VAL A 87 12.59 19.56 11.39
N ASP A 88 11.86 19.47 12.51
CA ASP A 88 12.29 18.63 13.62
C ASP A 88 12.34 17.18 13.14
N ARG A 89 13.43 16.47 13.47
CA ARG A 89 13.63 15.03 13.23
C ARG A 89 12.39 14.23 13.65
N GLN A 90 11.74 14.62 14.76
CA GLN A 90 10.54 13.95 15.25
C GLN A 90 9.28 14.27 14.42
N THR A 91 9.23 15.42 13.74
CA THR A 91 8.13 15.81 12.84
C THR A 91 8.28 15.19 11.46
N THR A 92 9.51 15.07 10.97
CA THR A 92 9.81 14.52 9.64
C THR A 92 9.80 13.00 9.62
N CYS A 93 10.29 12.32 10.66
CA CYS A 93 10.17 10.86 10.76
C CYS A 93 8.70 10.39 10.82
N LYS A 94 7.79 11.17 11.44
CA LYS A 94 6.33 10.89 11.41
C LYS A 94 5.74 10.96 10.00
N ASN A 95 6.30 11.81 9.14
CA ASN A 95 5.85 11.97 7.77
C ASN A 95 6.48 10.95 6.80
N LEU A 96 7.69 10.46 7.08
CA LEU A 96 8.37 9.46 6.23
C LEU A 96 8.01 8.01 6.57
N CYS A 97 7.78 7.68 7.85
CA CYS A 97 7.37 6.32 8.25
C CYS A 97 5.95 5.94 7.79
N TRP A 98 5.20 6.87 7.19
CA TRP A 98 3.84 6.64 6.68
C TRP A 98 3.71 6.78 5.16
N GLY A 99 4.84 6.71 4.43
CA GLY A 99 4.85 6.93 2.98
C GLY A 99 4.72 8.42 2.63
N SER A 100 5.40 8.80 1.54
CA SER A 100 5.31 10.16 0.97
C SER A 100 3.95 10.32 0.28
N PHE A 101 2.88 10.32 1.06
CA PHE A 101 1.53 10.62 0.60
C PHE A 101 1.27 12.10 0.86
N LYS A 102 0.58 12.76 -0.08
CA LYS A 102 0.21 14.19 0.01
C LYS A 102 -0.62 14.55 1.26
N ASP A 103 -0.98 13.56 2.07
CA ASP A 103 -1.60 13.73 3.37
C ASP A 103 -0.62 13.35 4.48
N THR A 104 0.32 14.24 4.80
CA THR A 104 1.01 14.14 6.08
C THR A 104 -0.05 14.26 7.20
N PRO A 105 -0.28 13.23 8.04
CA PRO A 105 -1.27 13.30 9.12
C PRO A 105 -0.72 14.08 10.32
N SER A 106 0.33 14.89 10.14
CA SER A 106 1.04 15.60 11.20
C SER A 106 0.18 16.62 11.97
N LYS A 107 -1.11 16.78 11.63
CA LYS A 107 -2.06 17.64 12.36
C LYS A 107 -3.47 17.07 12.53
N ARG A 108 -3.78 15.86 12.05
CA ARG A 108 -5.13 15.32 12.25
C ARG A 108 -5.28 14.88 13.70
N LYS A 109 -6.25 15.48 14.41
CA LYS A 109 -6.67 15.00 15.73
C LYS A 109 -7.02 13.51 15.58
N HIS A 110 -6.50 12.67 16.46
CA HIS A 110 -6.83 11.25 16.44
C HIS A 110 -8.35 11.08 16.58
N VAL A 111 -8.97 10.43 15.59
CA VAL A 111 -10.38 10.03 15.62
C VAL A 111 -10.42 8.53 15.87
N LYS A 112 -11.25 8.11 16.83
CA LYS A 112 -11.42 6.69 17.19
C LYS A 112 -11.92 5.91 15.98
N LEU A 113 -11.56 4.62 15.88
CA LEU A 113 -11.84 3.80 14.71
C LEU A 113 -13.34 3.76 14.32
N LEU A 114 -14.23 3.62 15.30
CA LEU A 114 -15.68 3.55 15.08
C LEU A 114 -16.32 4.89 14.72
N ASP A 115 -15.64 6.00 15.05
CA ASP A 115 -16.12 7.36 14.78
C ASP A 115 -15.69 7.87 13.39
N ARG A 116 -14.96 7.06 12.60
CA ARG A 116 -14.46 7.46 11.27
C ARG A 116 -15.53 7.27 10.20
N ASP A 117 -15.47 8.11 9.17
CA ASP A 117 -16.26 7.92 7.96
C ASP A 117 -16.01 6.53 7.36
N THR A 118 -17.07 5.86 6.93
CA THR A 118 -16.98 4.54 6.30
C THR A 118 -16.78 4.64 4.80
N GLU A 119 -16.19 3.61 4.19
CA GLU A 119 -16.12 3.48 2.74
C GLU A 119 -17.51 3.20 2.13
N ASN A 120 -17.71 3.60 0.87
CA ASN A 120 -18.92 3.26 0.10
C ASN A 120 -19.08 1.73 0.01
N SER A 121 -20.34 1.27 0.03
CA SER A 121 -20.66 -0.14 -0.18
C SER A 121 -20.31 -0.61 -1.60
N PHE A 122 -20.26 -1.93 -1.81
CA PHE A 122 -20.01 -2.48 -3.14
C PHE A 122 -21.13 -2.06 -4.12
N GLU A 123 -22.38 -2.16 -3.71
CA GLU A 123 -23.56 -1.80 -4.48
C GLU A 123 -23.52 -0.32 -4.88
N GLU A 124 -23.19 0.55 -3.93
CA GLU A 124 -23.03 1.98 -4.14
C GLU A 124 -21.85 2.30 -5.07
N ARG A 125 -20.75 1.54 -5.00
CA ARG A 125 -19.64 1.66 -5.97
C ARG A 125 -20.10 1.25 -7.37
N VAL A 126 -20.87 0.17 -7.51
CA VAL A 126 -21.41 -0.28 -8.79
C VAL A 126 -22.35 0.78 -9.39
N GLU A 127 -23.21 1.38 -8.57
CA GLU A 127 -24.09 2.47 -8.98
C GLU A 127 -23.30 3.72 -9.38
N ASN A 128 -22.33 4.15 -8.56
CA ASN A 128 -21.48 5.30 -8.90
C ASN A 128 -20.73 5.08 -10.22
N LEU A 129 -20.29 3.86 -10.51
CA LEU A 129 -19.67 3.50 -11.78
C LEU A 129 -20.66 3.54 -12.94
N SER A 130 -21.90 3.06 -12.76
CA SER A 130 -22.93 3.08 -13.79
C SER A 130 -23.38 4.52 -14.12
N VAL A 131 -23.57 5.35 -13.09
CA VAL A 131 -23.86 6.79 -13.21
C VAL A 131 -22.72 7.51 -13.92
N ASN A 132 -21.47 7.28 -13.51
CA ASN A 132 -20.31 7.92 -14.15
C ASN A 132 -20.15 7.51 -15.63
N LYS A 133 -20.42 6.23 -15.96
CA LYS A 133 -20.47 5.77 -17.35
C LYS A 133 -21.55 6.50 -18.16
N ARG A 134 -22.76 6.67 -17.60
CA ARG A 134 -23.86 7.39 -18.25
C ARG A 134 -23.52 8.86 -18.48
N MET A 135 -23.00 9.55 -17.46
CA MET A 135 -22.60 10.96 -17.54
C MET A 135 -21.53 11.18 -18.61
N LYS A 136 -20.57 10.25 -18.77
CA LYS A 136 -19.57 10.29 -19.84
C LYS A 136 -20.20 10.17 -21.24
N ARG A 137 -21.20 9.29 -21.42
CA ARG A 137 -21.92 9.15 -22.70
C ARG A 137 -22.66 10.44 -23.06
N GLU A 138 -23.38 11.02 -22.09
CA GLU A 138 -24.13 12.27 -22.27
C GLU A 138 -23.19 13.45 -22.56
N GLY A 139 -22.04 13.52 -21.86
CA GLY A 139 -21.01 14.53 -22.12
C GLY A 139 -20.29 14.38 -23.47
N ASN A 140 -20.15 13.15 -24.00
CA ASN A 140 -19.59 12.92 -25.33
C ASN A 140 -20.56 13.36 -26.44
N LEU A 141 -21.87 13.08 -26.25
CA LEU A 141 -22.93 13.49 -27.17
C LEU A 141 -23.03 15.02 -27.29
N GLN A 142 -22.90 15.73 -26.17
CA GLN A 142 -22.90 17.20 -26.16
C GLN A 142 -21.67 17.83 -26.84
N LYS A 143 -20.56 17.10 -26.93
CA LYS A 143 -19.33 17.55 -27.61
C LYS A 143 -19.28 17.19 -29.09
N GLY A 144 -20.37 16.64 -29.65
CA GLY A 144 -20.46 16.28 -31.07
C GLY A 144 -19.63 15.04 -31.45
N GLY A 145 -19.17 14.24 -30.48
CA GLY A 145 -18.54 12.95 -30.76
C GLY A 145 -19.60 11.88 -31.03
N GLU A 146 -19.42 11.08 -32.08
CA GLU A 146 -20.31 9.96 -32.38
C GLU A 146 -20.37 8.97 -31.19
N PRO A 147 -21.55 8.45 -30.84
CA PRO A 147 -21.66 7.45 -29.79
C PRO A 147 -21.00 6.15 -30.23
N VAL A 148 -19.93 5.74 -29.54
CA VAL A 148 -19.36 4.40 -29.69
C VAL A 148 -20.40 3.40 -29.20
N SER A 149 -20.93 2.60 -30.12
CA SER A 149 -21.87 1.53 -29.81
C SER A 149 -21.19 0.49 -28.93
N GLU A 150 -21.91 0.09 -27.88
CA GLU A 150 -21.50 -0.96 -26.96
C GLU A 150 -21.66 -2.30 -27.70
N GLN A 151 -20.59 -2.78 -28.34
CA GLN A 151 -20.54 -4.15 -28.83
C GLN A 151 -20.53 -5.05 -27.59
N ALA A 152 -21.59 -5.85 -27.44
CA ALA A 152 -21.60 -6.95 -26.50
C ALA A 152 -20.56 -7.96 -26.99
N ASP A 153 -19.43 -8.06 -26.29
CA ASP A 153 -18.52 -9.18 -26.44
C ASP A 153 -19.23 -10.45 -25.91
N GLU A 154 -19.96 -11.14 -26.80
CA GLU A 154 -20.22 -12.57 -26.65
C GLU A 154 -18.87 -13.30 -26.79
N ALA A 155 -18.07 -13.29 -25.73
CA ALA A 155 -16.91 -14.16 -25.62
C ALA A 155 -17.40 -15.58 -25.32
N GLY A 156 -17.75 -16.32 -26.37
CA GLY A 156 -17.72 -17.77 -26.38
C GLY A 156 -16.28 -18.24 -26.11
N GLY A 157 -15.94 -18.40 -24.84
CA GLY A 157 -14.64 -18.92 -24.43
C GLY A 157 -14.56 -20.41 -24.68
N GLN A 158 -13.85 -20.82 -25.74
CA GLN A 158 -13.30 -22.18 -25.82
C GLN A 158 -12.28 -22.38 -24.67
N PRO A 159 -12.19 -23.59 -24.09
CA PRO A 159 -11.26 -23.86 -22.99
C PRO A 159 -9.82 -23.80 -23.51
N ALA A 160 -9.00 -22.98 -22.85
CA ALA A 160 -7.57 -22.87 -23.12
C ALA A 160 -6.85 -24.16 -22.66
N GLU A 161 -6.65 -25.11 -23.58
CA GLU A 161 -5.58 -26.09 -23.45
C GLU A 161 -4.23 -25.36 -23.60
N GLY A 162 -3.38 -25.40 -22.58
CA GLY A 162 -2.03 -24.87 -22.74
C GLY A 162 -1.26 -24.45 -21.50
N TRP A 163 -1.43 -25.11 -20.34
CA TRP A 163 -0.42 -25.01 -19.29
C TRP A 163 0.75 -25.93 -19.67
N ARG A 164 1.75 -25.39 -20.36
CA ARG A 164 3.04 -26.06 -20.49
C ARG A 164 3.70 -26.04 -19.11
N THR A 165 3.84 -27.22 -18.52
CA THR A 165 4.72 -27.47 -17.38
C THR A 165 6.16 -27.12 -17.78
N CYS A 166 6.83 -26.26 -17.01
CA CYS A 166 8.28 -26.14 -17.07
C CYS A 166 8.90 -27.44 -16.57
N GLN A 167 9.69 -28.11 -17.42
CA GLN A 167 10.67 -29.10 -17.02
C GLN A 167 11.95 -28.40 -16.57
#